data_AF-A0A5A7NBV4-F1
#
_entry.id   AF-A0A5A7NBV4-F1
#
_cell.length_a   1.000
_cell.length_b   1.000
_cell.length_c   1.000
_cell.angle_alpha   90.00
_cell.angle_beta   90.00
_cell.angle_gamma   90.00
#
_symmetry.space_group_name_H-M   'P 1'
#
loop_
_entity.id
_entity.type
_entity.pdbx_description
1 polymer ?
#
loop_
_entity_poly.entity_id
_entity_poly.type
_entity_poly.pdbx_seq_one_letter_code
_entity_poly.pdbx_strand_id
1 'polypeptide(L)'
;MIGYVTVGTKDLEKAAAFFDALLALKGGSRLMQTDRVIAWRGKNPQDCGFGIALPQDGNPASVGNGVMVAIEAASPQEVDAIYKKALELGGTDEARRANGCRAFMPAISAIWMAINSMRFT
;
A
#
# COMPACT_ATOMS: atom_id res chain seq x y z
N MET A 1 9.59 0.23 16.96
CA MET A 1 9.68 -0.57 15.72
C MET A 1 8.28 -1.07 15.40
N ILE A 2 7.75 -0.79 14.21
CA ILE A 2 6.44 -1.28 13.80
C ILE A 2 6.63 -2.71 13.29
N GLY A 3 5.92 -3.68 13.85
CA GLY A 3 6.01 -5.08 13.43
C GLY A 3 5.21 -5.36 12.16
N TYR A 4 4.05 -4.73 12.02
CA TYR A 4 3.22 -4.79 10.83
C TYR A 4 2.19 -3.64 10.82
N VAL A 5 1.62 -3.38 9.65
CA VAL A 5 0.42 -2.55 9.46
C VAL A 5 -0.62 -3.31 8.66
N THR A 6 -1.89 -3.12 8.97
CA THR A 6 -3.00 -3.73 8.24
C THR A 6 -3.97 -2.66 7.77
N VAL A 7 -4.41 -2.75 6.51
CA VAL A 7 -5.40 -1.84 5.91
C VAL A 7 -6.65 -2.61 5.49
N GLY A 8 -7.81 -1.97 5.66
CA GLY A 8 -9.09 -2.56 5.26
C GLY A 8 -9.29 -2.51 3.74
N THR A 9 -9.87 -3.55 3.16
CA THR A 9 -10.37 -3.58 1.77
C THR A 9 -11.76 -4.20 1.71
N LYS A 10 -12.52 -3.87 0.66
CA LYS A 10 -13.79 -4.54 0.32
C LYS A 10 -13.61 -5.71 -0.64
N ASP A 11 -12.47 -5.76 -1.33
CA ASP A 11 -12.14 -6.76 -2.34
C ASP A 11 -10.70 -7.21 -2.11
N LEU A 12 -10.54 -8.42 -1.56
CA LEU A 12 -9.23 -8.99 -1.26
C LEU A 12 -8.46 -9.34 -2.52
N GLU A 13 -9.11 -9.83 -3.57
CA GLU A 13 -8.43 -10.32 -4.76
C GLU A 13 -7.86 -9.14 -5.55
N LYS A 14 -8.66 -8.09 -5.75
CA LYS A 14 -8.23 -6.86 -6.41
C LYS A 14 -7.11 -6.17 -5.64
N ALA A 15 -7.24 -6.07 -4.32
CA ALA A 15 -6.21 -5.49 -3.47
C ALA A 15 -4.93 -6.35 -3.45
N ALA A 16 -5.05 -7.68 -3.42
CA ALA A 16 -3.91 -8.57 -3.47
C ALA A 16 -3.15 -8.45 -4.78
N ALA A 17 -3.84 -8.42 -5.93
CA ALA A 17 -3.20 -8.23 -7.22
C ALA A 17 -2.42 -6.91 -7.29
N PHE A 18 -2.98 -5.84 -6.70
CA PHE A 18 -2.30 -4.56 -6.57
C PHE A 18 -1.04 -4.67 -5.70
N PHE A 19 -1.15 -5.18 -4.48
CA PHE A 19 -0.04 -5.21 -3.52
C PHE A 19 1.02 -6.26 -3.87
N ASP A 20 0.66 -7.38 -4.51
CA ASP A 20 1.64 -8.32 -5.06
C ASP A 20 2.54 -7.62 -6.07
N ALA A 21 1.95 -6.94 -7.05
CA ALA A 21 2.70 -6.27 -8.09
C ALA A 21 3.52 -5.08 -7.57
N LEU A 22 2.98 -4.33 -6.59
CA LEU A 22 3.67 -3.19 -6.00
C LEU A 22 4.83 -3.63 -5.08
N LEU A 23 4.57 -4.55 -4.16
CA LEU A 23 5.57 -5.00 -3.17
C LEU A 23 6.64 -5.91 -3.79
N ALA A 24 6.35 -6.57 -4.92
CA ALA A 24 7.35 -7.30 -5.68
C ALA A 24 8.54 -6.42 -6.13
N LEU A 25 8.33 -5.11 -6.35
CA LEU A 25 9.42 -4.17 -6.65
C LEU A 25 10.47 -4.10 -5.52
N LYS A 26 10.03 -4.32 -4.27
CA LYS A 26 10.87 -4.38 -3.07
C LYS A 26 11.31 -5.80 -2.71
N GLY A 27 10.98 -6.78 -3.54
CA GLY A 27 11.15 -8.21 -3.23
C GLY A 27 10.28 -8.68 -2.08
N GLY A 28 9.17 -7.99 -1.81
CA GLY A 28 8.15 -8.46 -0.89
C GLY A 28 7.43 -9.69 -1.43
N SER A 29 7.05 -10.60 -0.54
CA SER A 29 6.31 -11.82 -0.89
C SER A 29 5.22 -12.11 0.14
N ARG A 30 4.22 -12.90 -0.27
CA ARG A 30 3.11 -13.29 0.61
C ARG A 30 3.65 -14.12 1.78
N LEU A 31 3.36 -13.67 2.98
CA LEU A 31 3.64 -14.36 4.24
C LEU A 31 2.48 -15.26 4.66
N MET A 32 1.25 -14.76 4.50
CA MET A 32 0.05 -15.49 4.86
C MET A 32 -1.09 -15.11 3.94
N GLN A 33 -2.01 -16.06 3.74
CA GLN A 33 -3.26 -15.84 3.03
C GLN A 33 -4.35 -16.69 3.69
N THR A 34 -5.48 -16.05 3.95
CA THR A 34 -6.73 -16.66 4.40
C THR A 34 -7.87 -16.03 3.60
N ASP A 35 -9.10 -16.52 3.80
CA ASP A 35 -10.29 -15.99 3.13
C ASP A 35 -10.63 -14.54 3.55
N ARG A 36 -9.96 -14.01 4.58
CA ARG A 36 -10.23 -12.66 5.12
C ARG A 36 -9.02 -11.74 5.15
N VAL A 37 -7.79 -12.27 5.08
CA VAL A 37 -6.55 -11.52 5.29
C VAL A 37 -5.46 -12.04 4.38
N ILE A 38 -4.72 -11.12 3.77
CA ILE A 38 -3.49 -11.42 3.03
C ILE A 38 -2.40 -10.51 3.57
N ALA A 39 -1.23 -11.07 3.86
CA ALA A 39 -0.09 -10.29 4.34
C ALA A 39 1.18 -10.60 3.55
N TRP A 40 2.03 -9.59 3.46
CA TRP A 40 3.33 -9.61 2.81
C TRP A 40 4.41 -9.20 3.80
N ARG A 41 5.64 -9.60 3.50
CA ARG A 41 6.85 -9.13 4.16
C ARG A 41 7.96 -8.95 3.13
N GLY A 42 8.89 -8.04 3.42
CA GLY A 42 10.16 -7.95 2.70
C GLY A 42 11.03 -9.20 2.87
N LYS A 43 12.23 -9.15 2.28
CA LYS A 43 13.15 -10.30 2.24
C LYS A 43 13.70 -10.68 3.61
N ASN A 44 13.84 -9.72 4.51
CA ASN A 44 14.39 -9.97 5.84
C ASN A 44 13.25 -10.29 6.82
N PRO A 45 13.45 -11.24 7.75
CA PRO A 45 12.46 -11.54 8.79
C PRO A 45 12.10 -10.32 9.67
N GLN A 46 13.01 -9.35 9.77
CA GLN A 46 12.87 -8.11 10.54
C GLN A 46 12.14 -6.99 9.77
N ASP A 47 11.88 -7.18 8.47
CA ASP A 47 11.14 -6.19 7.69
C ASP A 47 9.70 -6.10 8.20
N CYS A 48 9.15 -4.88 8.21
CA CYS A 48 7.78 -4.63 8.63
C CYS A 48 6.78 -5.39 7.73
N GLY A 49 5.80 -6.04 8.35
CA GLY A 49 4.71 -6.68 7.61
C GLY A 49 3.70 -5.68 7.06
N PHE A 50 3.12 -5.98 5.90
CA PHE A 50 1.99 -5.24 5.35
C PHE A 50 0.83 -6.20 5.14
N GLY A 51 -0.36 -5.86 5.62
CA GLY A 51 -1.55 -6.70 5.51
C GLY A 51 -2.73 -5.95 4.90
N ILE A 52 -3.56 -6.69 4.17
CA ILE A 52 -4.92 -6.29 3.82
C ILE A 52 -5.92 -7.21 4.50
N ALA A 53 -7.06 -6.67 4.92
CA ALA A 53 -8.10 -7.44 5.58
C ALA A 53 -9.51 -6.99 5.18
N LEU A 54 -10.45 -7.92 5.14
CA LEU A 54 -11.88 -7.59 5.19
C LEU A 54 -12.24 -7.10 6.60
N PRO A 55 -12.97 -5.98 6.76
CA PRO A 55 -13.40 -5.48 8.06
C PRO A 55 -14.10 -6.57 8.88
N GLN A 56 -13.71 -6.71 10.15
CA GLN A 56 -14.24 -7.73 11.06
C GLN A 56 -15.65 -7.37 11.56
N ASP A 57 -15.96 -6.08 11.64
CA ASP A 57 -17.20 -5.52 12.19
C ASP A 57 -18.36 -5.52 11.20
N GLY A 58 -18.13 -5.95 9.95
CA GLY A 58 -19.13 -5.98 8.88
C GLY A 58 -19.42 -4.61 8.26
N ASN A 59 -18.76 -3.54 8.72
CA ASN A 59 -18.90 -2.23 8.10
C ASN A 59 -18.08 -2.13 6.80
N PRO A 60 -18.43 -1.22 5.89
CA PRO A 60 -17.62 -0.97 4.70
C PRO A 60 -16.19 -0.57 5.08
N ALA A 61 -15.21 -1.08 4.33
CA ALA A 61 -13.83 -0.65 4.49
C ALA A 61 -13.73 0.87 4.26
N SER A 62 -13.09 1.56 5.19
CA SER A 62 -12.85 3.00 5.11
C SER A 62 -11.37 3.30 5.30
N VAL A 63 -10.95 4.44 4.78
CA VAL A 63 -9.62 4.98 5.07
C VAL A 63 -9.70 5.77 6.36
N GLY A 64 -8.78 5.51 7.28
CA GLY A 64 -8.68 6.28 8.52
C GLY A 64 -8.25 7.71 8.21
N ASN A 65 -8.94 8.70 8.80
CA ASN A 65 -8.56 10.10 8.64
C ASN A 65 -7.16 10.33 9.24
N GLY A 66 -6.22 10.81 8.43
CA GLY A 66 -4.82 11.00 8.82
C GLY A 66 -3.94 9.74 8.75
N VAL A 67 -4.48 8.59 8.33
CA VAL A 67 -3.69 7.36 8.17
C VAL A 67 -2.86 7.42 6.89
N MET A 68 -1.57 7.14 7.04
CA MET A 68 -0.60 7.11 5.96
C MET A 68 0.37 5.96 6.19
N VAL A 69 0.52 5.09 5.19
CA VAL A 69 1.51 4.02 5.20
C VAL A 69 2.60 4.37 4.20
N ALA A 70 3.86 4.17 4.59
CA ALA A 70 5.02 4.42 3.75
C ALA A 70 5.79 3.11 3.50
N ILE A 71 6.30 2.93 2.29
CA ILE A 71 7.16 1.85 1.84
C ILE A 71 8.51 2.52 1.69
N GLU A 72 9.49 1.94 2.34
CA GLU A 72 10.85 2.44 2.31
C GLU A 72 11.43 2.31 0.90
N ALA A 73 12.05 3.39 0.43
CA ALA A 73 12.80 3.43 -0.82
C ALA A 73 14.20 3.96 -0.52
N ALA A 74 15.21 3.32 -1.10
CA ALA A 74 16.62 3.65 -0.92
C ALA A 74 17.07 4.80 -1.83
N SER A 75 16.28 5.18 -2.84
CA SER A 75 16.63 6.24 -3.78
C SER A 75 15.41 6.94 -4.39
N PRO A 76 15.56 8.19 -4.90
CA PRO A 76 14.50 8.86 -5.65
C PRO A 76 14.02 8.08 -6.89
N GLN A 77 14.92 7.34 -7.55
CA GLN A 77 14.59 6.52 -8.72
C GLN A 77 13.67 5.36 -8.34
N GLU A 78 13.92 4.74 -7.19
CA GLU A 78 13.05 3.67 -6.67
C GLU A 78 11.67 4.21 -6.30
N VAL A 79 11.62 5.42 -5.75
CA VAL A 79 10.36 6.10 -5.49
C VAL A 79 9.56 6.33 -6.77
N ASP A 80 10.20 6.84 -7.82
CA ASP A 80 9.54 7.03 -9.12
C ASP A 80 9.04 5.72 -9.71
N ALA A 81 9.80 4.63 -9.54
CA ALA A 81 9.40 3.30 -10.00
C ALA A 81 8.15 2.79 -9.25
N ILE A 82 8.13 2.91 -7.92
CA ILE A 82 6.98 2.53 -7.09
C ILE A 82 5.76 3.39 -7.44
N TYR A 83 5.94 4.70 -7.61
CA TYR A 83 4.87 5.63 -7.98
C TYR A 83 4.27 5.29 -9.35
N LYS A 84 5.11 5.14 -10.39
CA LYS A 84 4.64 4.77 -11.73
C LYS A 84 3.89 3.43 -11.71
N LYS A 85 4.42 2.45 -10.97
CA LYS A 85 3.78 1.16 -10.84
C LYS A 85 2.43 1.25 -10.13
N ALA A 86 2.33 2.04 -9.06
CA ALA A 86 1.07 2.28 -8.37
C ALA A 86 0.02 2.86 -9.33
N LEU A 87 0.39 3.85 -10.16
CA LEU A 87 -0.52 4.42 -11.16
C LEU A 87 -0.94 3.40 -12.23
N GLU A 88 -0.01 2.60 -12.75
CA GLU A 88 -0.31 1.53 -13.72
C GLU A 88 -1.32 0.51 -13.18
N LEU A 89 -1.25 0.22 -11.87
CA LEU A 89 -2.13 -0.73 -11.20
C LEU A 89 -3.50 -0.13 -10.82
N GLY A 90 -3.78 1.11 -11.22
CA GLY A 90 -5.03 1.81 -10.91
C GLY A 90 -5.00 2.66 -9.64
N GLY A 91 -3.80 2.94 -9.11
CA GLY A 91 -3.57 3.94 -8.08
C GLY A 91 -3.96 5.34 -8.55
N THR A 92 -4.46 6.17 -7.63
CA THR A 92 -4.88 7.54 -7.95
C THR A 92 -3.88 8.52 -7.36
N ASP A 93 -3.40 9.47 -8.16
CA ASP A 93 -2.53 10.55 -7.69
C ASP A 93 -3.32 11.63 -6.94
N GLU A 94 -3.12 11.70 -5.63
CA GLU A 94 -3.71 12.75 -4.79
C GLU A 94 -2.75 13.94 -4.55
N ALA A 95 -1.47 13.83 -4.93
CA ALA A 95 -0.51 14.94 -4.85
C ALA A 95 -0.86 16.07 -5.82
N ARG A 96 -1.70 15.81 -6.84
CA ARG A 96 -2.27 16.85 -7.72
C ARG A 96 -3.13 17.88 -6.98
N ARG A 97 -3.67 17.54 -5.79
CA ARG A 97 -4.47 18.46 -4.96
C ARG A 97 -3.66 19.20 -3.89
N ALA A 98 -2.48 18.69 -3.53
CA ALA A 98 -1.63 19.27 -2.51
C ALA A 98 -0.36 19.82 -3.17
N ASN A 99 -0.44 21.05 -3.68
CA ASN A 99 0.66 21.82 -4.25
C ASN A 99 1.89 21.81 -3.29
N GLY A 100 2.83 20.88 -3.47
CA GLY A 100 4.12 20.87 -2.76
C GLY A 100 4.56 19.55 -2.10
N CYS A 101 3.70 18.56 -1.89
CA CYS A 101 4.10 17.34 -1.18
C CYS A 101 5.10 16.44 -1.94
N ARG A 102 5.22 16.60 -3.26
CA ARG A 102 6.15 15.81 -4.10
C ARG A 102 7.62 16.06 -3.75
N ALA A 103 7.94 17.24 -3.21
CA ALA A 103 9.31 17.62 -2.84
C ALA A 103 9.72 17.14 -1.45
N PHE A 104 8.77 16.87 -0.55
CA PHE A 104 9.08 16.58 0.84
C PHE A 104 9.41 15.10 1.06
N MET A 105 8.59 14.18 0.53
CA MET A 105 8.75 12.74 0.77
C MET A 105 8.11 11.93 -0.36
N PRO A 106 8.82 11.69 -1.48
CA PRO A 106 8.20 11.14 -2.67
C PRO A 106 7.76 9.67 -2.45
N ALA A 107 8.46 8.90 -1.60
CA ALA A 107 8.12 7.52 -1.21
C ALA A 107 6.77 7.44 -0.48
N ILE A 108 6.48 8.45 0.34
CA ILE A 108 5.26 8.53 1.16
C ILE A 108 4.02 8.78 0.29
N SER A 109 4.18 9.53 -0.80
CA SER A 109 3.07 9.83 -1.69
C SER A 109 2.52 8.55 -2.36
N ALA A 110 3.39 7.63 -2.77
CA ALA A 110 3.02 6.49 -3.63
C ALA A 110 2.07 5.46 -2.98
N ILE A 111 1.95 5.42 -1.65
CA ILE A 111 1.22 4.34 -0.93
C ILE A 111 -0.05 4.83 -0.29
N TRP A 112 -0.11 6.11 0.08
CA TRP A 112 -1.41 6.72 0.31
C TRP A 112 -2.28 6.62 -0.95
N MET A 113 -1.67 6.76 -2.14
CA MET A 113 -2.31 6.51 -3.45
C MET A 113 -2.86 5.09 -3.61
N ALA A 114 -2.19 4.08 -3.04
CA ALA A 114 -2.60 2.67 -3.09
C ALA A 114 -3.77 2.34 -2.15
N ILE A 115 -3.79 2.95 -0.97
CA ILE A 115 -4.83 2.69 0.04
C ILE A 115 -6.11 3.48 -0.29
N ASN A 116 -5.98 4.70 -0.82
CA ASN A 116 -7.14 5.50 -1.25
C ASN A 116 -7.69 5.11 -2.62
N SER A 117 -6.90 4.52 -3.53
CA SER A 117 -7.42 4.04 -4.83
C SER A 117 -8.37 2.84 -4.70
N MET A 118 -8.32 2.10 -3.60
CA MET A 118 -9.33 1.08 -3.26
C MET A 118 -10.73 1.68 -3.00
N ARG A 119 -10.88 3.02 -3.02
CA ARG A 119 -12.18 3.70 -3.03
C ARG A 119 -12.94 3.59 -4.35
N PHE A 120 -12.33 3.17 -5.45
CA PHE A 120 -13.01 3.17 -6.75
C PHE A 120 -13.27 1.75 -7.27
N THR A 121 -14.59 1.50 -7.41
CA THR A 121 -15.33 0.29 -7.84
C THR A 121 -15.31 -0.88 -6.88
#